data_AF-Q2C797-F1
#
_entry.id   AF-Q2C797-F1
#
_cell.length_a   1.000
_cell.length_b   1.000
_cell.length_c   1.000
_cell.angle_alpha   90.00
_cell.angle_beta   90.00
_cell.angle_gamma   90.00
#
_symmetry.space_group_name_H-M   'P 1'
#
loop_
_entity.id
_entity.type
_entity.pdbx_description
1 polymer ?
#
loop_
_entity_poly.entity_id
_entity_poly.type
_entity_poly.pdbx_seq_one_letter_code
_entity_poly.pdbx_strand_id
1 'polypeptide(L)'
;MPKNYRITLLFNANKAYDRQVIEGIGNYLDKYHCDWDLLMEEDFTYCAKKLDSMVCDGIIADMDDDNIRTLVSQVDVPIVGVGISFNDPNDYPKVPYVAT
;
A
#
# COMPACT_ATOMS: atom_id res chain seq x y z
N MET A 1 -2.86 11.03 23.89
CA MET A 1 -3.72 11.32 22.71
C MET A 1 -3.72 10.07 21.86
N PRO A 2 -4.86 9.57 21.38
CA PRO A 2 -4.85 8.48 20.40
C PRO A 2 -4.05 8.95 19.18
N LYS A 3 -3.13 8.10 18.72
CA LYS A 3 -2.25 8.42 17.59
C LYS A 3 -2.96 7.90 16.35
N ASN A 4 -3.50 8.80 15.53
CA ASN A 4 -3.99 8.44 14.21
C ASN A 4 -2.78 8.13 13.32
N TYR A 5 -2.72 6.91 12.79
CA TYR A 5 -1.67 6.51 11.84
C TYR A 5 -2.16 6.82 10.43
N ARG A 6 -1.34 7.51 9.64
CA ARG A 6 -1.66 7.81 8.24
C ARG A 6 -1.11 6.71 7.35
N ILE A 7 -2.01 5.94 6.74
CA ILE A 7 -1.63 4.83 5.87
C ILE A 7 -1.95 5.19 4.43
N THR A 8 -0.92 5.15 3.59
CA THR A 8 -1.07 5.42 2.15
C THR A 8 -1.35 4.13 1.39
N LEU A 9 -2.39 4.15 0.57
CA LEU A 9 -2.78 3.10 -0.34
C LEU A 9 -2.28 3.43 -1.75
N LEU A 10 -1.39 2.60 -2.28
CA LEU A 10 -0.88 2.70 -3.65
C LEU A 10 -1.57 1.64 -4.51
N PHE A 11 -2.78 1.97 -4.96
CA PHE A 11 -3.65 1.11 -5.77
C PHE A 11 -4.33 1.92 -6.86
N ASN A 12 -4.56 1.31 -8.02
CA ASN A 12 -5.24 1.95 -9.12
C ASN A 12 -6.76 1.74 -9.01
N ALA A 13 -7.48 2.74 -8.49
CA ALA A 13 -8.92 2.71 -8.33
C ALA A 13 -9.71 2.52 -9.65
N ASN A 14 -9.08 2.63 -10.83
CA ASN A 14 -9.71 2.30 -12.10
C ASN A 14 -9.76 0.78 -12.37
N LYS A 15 -8.86 -0.01 -11.77
CA LYS A 15 -8.87 -1.48 -11.85
C LYS A 15 -9.92 -2.05 -10.89
N ALA A 16 -10.77 -2.95 -11.40
CA ALA A 16 -11.83 -3.56 -10.58
C ALA A 16 -11.28 -4.41 -9.44
N TYR A 17 -10.16 -5.08 -9.68
CA TYR A 17 -9.46 -5.90 -8.70
C TYR A 17 -8.94 -5.04 -7.53
N ASP A 18 -8.19 -3.97 -7.82
CA ASP A 18 -7.67 -3.03 -6.82
C ASP A 18 -8.79 -2.44 -5.94
N ARG A 19 -9.95 -2.14 -6.52
CA ARG A 19 -11.11 -1.68 -5.73
C ARG A 19 -11.58 -2.70 -4.70
N GLN A 20 -11.53 -4.00 -5.01
CA GLN A 20 -11.89 -5.05 -4.05
C GLN A 20 -10.86 -5.15 -2.93
N VAL A 21 -9.56 -4.97 -3.24
CA VAL A 21 -8.51 -4.92 -2.22
C VAL A 21 -8.72 -3.72 -1.28
N ILE A 22 -8.98 -2.53 -1.84
CA ILE A 22 -9.29 -1.31 -1.08
C ILE A 22 -10.53 -1.52 -0.19
N GLU A 23 -11.59 -2.14 -0.72
CA GLU A 23 -12.79 -2.47 0.05
C GLU A 23 -12.48 -3.43 1.20
N GLY A 24 -11.67 -4.46 0.98
CA GLY A 24 -11.22 -5.38 2.02
C GLY A 24 -10.46 -4.68 3.15
N ILE A 25 -9.57 -3.74 2.80
CA ILE A 25 -8.85 -2.90 3.77
C ILE A 25 -9.85 -2.04 4.56
N GLY A 26 -10.78 -1.36 3.89
CA GLY A 26 -11.80 -0.54 4.54
C GLY A 26 -12.67 -1.35 5.51
N ASN A 27 -13.10 -2.55 5.11
CA ASN A 27 -13.87 -3.46 5.96
C ASN A 27 -13.08 -3.90 7.21
N TYR A 28 -11.76 -4.06 7.10
CA TYR A 28 -10.92 -4.35 8.26
C TYR A 28 -10.92 -3.19 9.26
N LEU A 29 -10.75 -1.95 8.79
CA LEU A 29 -10.76 -0.76 9.66
C LEU A 29 -12.10 -0.58 10.36
N ASP A 30 -13.22 -0.74 9.62
CA ASP A 30 -14.57 -0.63 10.17
C ASP A 30 -14.82 -1.66 11.28
N LYS A 31 -14.44 -2.93 11.02
CA LYS A 31 -14.66 -4.03 11.95
C LYS A 31 -13.84 -3.93 13.24
N TYR A 32 -12.60 -3.46 13.16
CA TYR A 32 -11.68 -3.44 14.30
C TYR A 32 -11.52 -2.06 14.94
N HIS A 33 -12.27 -1.05 14.47
CA HIS A 33 -12.20 0.34 14.94
C HIS A 33 -10.75 0.85 15.05
N CYS A 34 -9.97 0.63 13.99
CA CYS A 34 -8.60 1.11 13.94
C CYS A 34 -8.57 2.63 13.73
N ASP A 35 -7.79 3.34 14.53
CA ASP A 35 -7.57 4.80 14.42
C ASP A 35 -6.58 5.11 13.26
N TRP A 36 -6.92 4.72 12.04
CA TRP A 36 -6.09 4.91 10.85
C TRP A 36 -6.76 5.87 9.85
N ASP A 37 -6.00 6.87 9.40
CA ASP A 37 -6.40 7.75 8.31
C ASP A 37 -5.88 7.16 7.00
N LEU A 38 -6.78 6.66 6.14
CA LEU A 38 -6.42 6.10 4.84
C LEU A 38 -6.30 7.22 3.79
N LEU A 39 -5.17 7.25 3.09
CA LEU A 39 -4.89 8.17 1.99
C LEU A 39 -4.73 7.38 0.70
N MET A 40 -5.55 7.65 -0.31
CA MET A 40 -5.35 7.12 -1.65
C MET A 40 -4.62 8.16 -2.50
N GLU A 41 -3.50 7.77 -3.10
CA GLU A 41 -2.82 8.61 -4.09
C GLU A 41 -3.28 8.17 -5.49
N GLU A 42 -3.68 9.13 -6.33
CA GLU A 42 -4.22 8.86 -7.67
C GLU A 42 -3.16 8.97 -8.78
N ASP A 43 -2.03 9.63 -8.52
CA ASP A 43 -0.94 9.80 -9.47
C ASP A 43 0.41 9.41 -8.85
N PHE A 44 0.86 8.21 -9.21
CA PHE A 44 2.12 7.62 -8.74
C PHE A 44 3.33 8.10 -9.56
N THR A 45 3.12 8.68 -10.75
CA THR A 45 4.19 8.98 -11.72
C THR A 45 5.06 10.17 -11.30
N TYR A 46 4.51 11.10 -10.51
CA TYR A 46 5.24 12.21 -9.89
C TYR A 46 5.66 11.92 -8.43
N CYS A 47 5.38 10.72 -7.92
CA CYS A 47 5.30 10.47 -6.49
C CYS A 47 6.65 10.21 -5.81
N ALA A 48 7.72 9.89 -6.55
CA ALA A 48 9.05 9.70 -5.93
C ALA A 48 9.52 10.94 -5.14
N LYS A 49 9.32 12.15 -5.70
CA LYS A 49 9.60 13.41 -4.96
C LYS A 49 8.55 13.72 -3.89
N LYS A 50 7.36 13.13 -4.00
CA LYS A 50 6.20 13.40 -3.14
C LYS A 50 6.26 12.53 -1.88
N LEU A 51 6.74 11.29 -1.96
CA LEU A 51 6.89 10.37 -0.83
C LEU A 51 7.90 10.83 0.21
N ASP A 52 9.06 11.36 -0.20
CA ASP A 52 10.03 11.99 0.71
C ASP A 52 9.42 13.16 1.51
N SER A 53 8.41 13.83 0.94
CA SER A 53 7.69 14.94 1.58
C SER A 53 6.37 14.52 2.25
N MET A 54 5.92 13.29 2.02
CA MET A 54 4.64 12.79 2.50
C MET A 54 4.80 12.28 3.92
N VAL A 55 4.06 12.90 4.83
CA VAL A 55 3.95 12.42 6.20
C VAL A 55 2.99 11.23 6.20
N CYS A 56 3.52 10.03 5.98
CA CYS A 56 2.83 8.76 6.15
C CYS A 56 3.54 7.91 7.22
N ASP A 57 2.77 7.12 7.96
CA ASP A 57 3.27 6.19 8.97
C ASP A 57 3.43 4.76 8.41
N GLY A 58 2.87 4.50 7.22
CA GLY A 58 2.98 3.21 6.53
C GLY A 58 2.32 3.21 5.16
N ILE A 59 2.62 2.18 4.37
CA ILE A 59 2.16 2.01 2.98
C ILE A 59 1.57 0.61 2.79
N ILE A 60 0.46 0.52 2.07
CA ILE A 60 -0.04 -0.74 1.49
C ILE A 60 -0.09 -0.56 -0.03
N ALA A 61 0.56 -1.45 -0.78
CA ALA A 61 0.87 -1.22 -2.18
C ALA A 61 0.57 -2.43 -3.08
N ASP A 62 0.04 -2.15 -4.28
CA ASP A 62 0.03 -3.08 -5.41
C ASP A 62 1.47 -3.32 -5.88
N MET A 63 2.00 -4.49 -5.54
CA MET A 63 3.33 -4.91 -5.91
C MET A 63 3.35 -5.65 -7.24
N ASP A 64 2.27 -5.69 -8.01
CA ASP A 64 2.32 -6.18 -9.40
C ASP A 64 2.70 -5.05 -10.38
N ASP A 65 2.73 -3.80 -9.91
CA ASP A 65 3.17 -2.63 -10.67
C ASP A 65 4.65 -2.28 -10.38
N ASP A 66 5.50 -2.39 -11.41
CA ASP A 66 6.94 -2.09 -11.33
C ASP A 66 7.24 -0.64 -10.90
N ASN A 67 6.38 0.32 -11.24
CA ASN A 67 6.55 1.70 -10.82
C ASN A 67 6.33 1.84 -9.32
N ILE A 68 5.30 1.16 -8.80
CA ILE A 68 5.02 1.13 -7.36
C ILE A 68 6.15 0.42 -6.62
N ARG A 69 6.66 -0.72 -7.12
CA ARG A 69 7.84 -1.39 -6.54
C ARG A 69 9.05 -0.46 -6.44
N THR A 70 9.32 0.27 -7.50
CA THR A 70 10.44 1.24 -7.54
C THR A 70 10.20 2.36 -6.54
N LEU A 71 8.99 2.88 -6.49
CA LEU A 71 8.59 3.98 -5.63
C LEU A 71 8.71 3.62 -4.14
N VAL A 72 8.19 2.47 -3.71
CA VAL A 72 8.25 2.04 -2.31
C VAL A 72 9.67 1.68 -1.86
N SER A 73 10.55 1.28 -2.78
CA SER A 73 11.96 1.00 -2.45
C SER A 73 12.76 2.23 -2.00
N GLN A 74 12.21 3.44 -2.23
CA GLN A 74 12.85 4.71 -1.92
C GLN A 74 12.41 5.28 -0.56
N VAL A 75 11.47 4.63 0.14
CA VAL A 75 10.87 5.15 1.38
C VAL A 75 11.25 4.28 2.58
N ASP A 76 11.44 4.91 3.74
CA ASP A 76 11.86 4.25 4.99
C ASP A 76 10.70 3.99 5.97
N VAL A 77 9.47 3.91 5.46
CA VAL A 77 8.27 3.59 6.28
C VAL A 77 7.90 2.12 6.13
N PRO A 78 7.18 1.52 7.11
CA PRO A 78 6.66 0.16 6.98
C PRO A 78 5.78 -0.02 5.74
N ILE A 79 6.03 -1.08 4.98
CA ILE A 79 5.30 -1.40 3.74
C ILE A 79 4.68 -2.80 3.88
N VAL A 80 3.44 -2.94 3.42
CA VAL A 80 2.80 -4.23 3.15
C VAL A 80 2.47 -4.32 1.66
N GLY A 81 3.01 -5.33 0.99
CA GLY A 81 2.72 -5.58 -0.42
C GLY A 81 1.48 -6.45 -0.62
N VAL A 82 0.75 -6.21 -1.71
CA VAL A 82 -0.34 -7.07 -2.20
C VAL A 82 -0.07 -7.39 -3.66
N GLY A 83 -0.35 -8.62 -4.10
CA GLY A 83 -0.27 -8.96 -5.51
C GLY A 83 -0.35 -10.47 -5.76
N ILE A 84 0.18 -10.90 -6.90
CA ILE A 84 0.14 -12.31 -7.31
C ILE A 84 0.99 -13.23 -6.42
N SER A 85 0.60 -14.50 -6.36
CA SER A 85 1.44 -15.55 -5.80
C SER A 85 2.61 -15.92 -6.71
N PHE A 86 3.78 -16.19 -6.13
CA PHE A 86 4.92 -16.78 -6.78
C PHE A 86 5.10 -18.24 -6.35
N ASN A 87 5.61 -19.07 -7.28
CA ASN A 87 5.94 -20.47 -6.99
C ASN A 87 7.23 -20.60 -6.18
N ASP A 88 8.23 -19.76 -6.47
CA ASP A 88 9.47 -19.70 -5.70
C ASP A 88 9.30 -18.71 -4.55
N PRO A 89 9.48 -19.14 -3.28
CA PRO A 89 9.48 -18.23 -2.13
C PRO A 89 10.47 -17.08 -2.24
N ASN A 90 11.55 -17.22 -3.01
CA ASN A 90 12.56 -16.19 -3.20
C ASN A 90 12.14 -15.06 -4.16
N ASP A 91 11.08 -15.28 -4.95
CA ASP A 91 10.54 -14.26 -5.87
C ASP A 91 9.64 -13.24 -5.15
N TYR A 92 9.22 -13.53 -3.91
CA TYR A 92 8.43 -12.61 -3.12
C TYR A 92 9.23 -11.37 -2.72
N PRO A 93 8.60 -10.19 -2.67
CA PRO A 93 9.20 -8.99 -2.11
C PRO A 93 9.67 -9.20 -0.67
N LYS A 94 10.77 -8.56 -0.27
CA LYS A 94 11.32 -8.61 1.10
C LYS A 94 10.57 -7.70 2.09
N VAL A 95 9.26 -7.63 1.95
CA VAL A 95 8.33 -6.91 2.82
C VAL A 95 7.19 -7.85 3.21
N PRO A 96 6.47 -7.63 4.33
CA PRO A 96 5.21 -8.32 4.57
C PRO A 96 4.33 -8.30 3.31
N TYR A 97 3.78 -9.45 2.94
CA TYR A 97 3.13 -9.62 1.64
C TYR A 97 1.84 -10.44 1.74
N VAL A 98 0.79 -10.00 1.06
CA VAL A 98 -0.47 -10.72 0.88
C VAL A 98 -0.57 -11.17 -0.57
N ALA A 99 -0.38 -12.48 -0.78
CA ALA A 99 -0.59 -13.09 -2.08
C ALA A 99 -2.09 -13.32 -2.32
N THR A 100 -2.52 -13.14 -3.56
CA THR A 100 -3.91 -13.33 -4.02
C THR A 100 -4.03 -14.31 -5.16
#